data_AF-A0AA35M0Q3-F1
#
_entry.id   AF-A0AA35M0Q3-F1
#
_cell.length_a   1.000
_cell.length_b   1.000
_cell.length_c   1.000
_cell.angle_alpha   90.00
_cell.angle_beta   90.00
_cell.angle_gamma   90.00
#
_symmetry.space_group_name_H-M   'P 1'
#
loop_
_entity.id
_entity.type
_entity.pdbx_description
1 polymer ?
#
loop_
_entity_poly.entity_id
_entity_poly.type
_entity_poly.pdbx_seq_one_letter_code
_entity_poly.pdbx_strand_id
1 'polypeptide(L)'
;MKSPIPDYLNQVLENARPNDSGAPANYIETLANADTSKIAVALAMVDGQIYSAGDDQVEFSIQSISKAFVYAIAIEDAGLKRVLEKIGVEPSGDAFNKLSLERGSNRPMNPMINAGAITAHSLVAGPDATAKQRTDRILEILSKLAGRQLQVDEEVYQAELRDADRNMGIGYMLKAAGVIHGDPREAVTGYIRQCSINVNVRDLAMMAATLCNAGIHPVTGESIIPQTSVRQVLSVMTTCGMYDAAGDWVSNIGIPAKSGVAGGIIGALPGQVGIATFSPKLDERGNSVRGVVICEQLSRDMGLHMMDVSQIAVATVRTFAATIVAGEKEPHHPNCNQEVAVFSMRGNVRFAGSERLTRALARDLGAPNPDDPGSGCYHKVCAVVFSFRDVFSFNAVARRVIQEDIYRLLVETKSVVVIDPTDVLRIDQDRAGEKLRIVKTETEAREFIGGTGCQTIVKTDNW
;
A
#
# COMPACT_ATOMS: atom_id res chain seq x y z
N MET A 1 14.34 24.13 11.64
CA MET A 1 13.60 24.53 10.42
C MET A 1 12.25 23.83 10.40
N LYS A 2 11.19 24.46 9.89
CA LYS A 2 9.90 23.78 9.65
C LYS A 2 9.93 23.05 8.31
N SER A 3 9.15 21.98 8.16
CA SER A 3 8.98 21.32 6.86
C SER A 3 8.32 22.29 5.87
N PRO A 4 8.75 22.35 4.59
CA PRO A 4 8.13 23.19 3.58
C PRO A 4 6.83 22.60 3.01
N ILE A 5 6.50 21.34 3.30
CA ILE A 5 5.34 20.65 2.73
C ILE A 5 4.01 21.36 3.06
N PRO A 6 3.73 21.78 4.31
CA PRO A 6 2.50 22.52 4.60
C PRO A 6 2.39 23.85 3.84
N ASP A 7 3.49 24.58 3.65
CA ASP A 7 3.51 25.84 2.89
C ASP A 7 3.17 25.58 1.42
N TYR A 8 3.74 24.52 0.83
CA TYR A 8 3.38 24.06 -0.50
C TYR A 8 1.90 23.64 -0.60
N LEU A 9 1.36 22.89 0.37
CA LEU A 9 -0.05 22.52 0.38
C LEU A 9 -0.97 23.74 0.44
N ASN A 10 -0.61 24.78 1.20
CA ASN A 10 -1.35 26.06 1.17
C ASN A 10 -1.32 26.69 -0.23
N GLN A 11 -0.17 26.69 -0.92
CA GLN A 11 -0.08 27.20 -2.29
C GLN A 11 -0.97 26.41 -3.26
N VAL A 12 -1.02 25.08 -3.14
CA VAL A 12 -1.90 24.22 -3.95
C VAL A 12 -3.37 24.58 -3.72
N LEU A 13 -3.78 24.81 -2.47
CA LEU A 13 -5.14 25.25 -2.15
C LEU A 13 -5.46 26.62 -2.76
N GLU A 14 -4.54 27.58 -2.68
CA GLU A 14 -4.72 28.92 -3.26
C GLU A 14 -4.80 28.89 -4.79
N ASN A 15 -4.09 27.97 -5.45
CA ASN A 15 -4.20 27.76 -6.90
C ASN A 15 -5.55 27.16 -7.30
N ALA A 16 -6.12 26.27 -6.46
CA ALA A 16 -7.39 25.61 -6.75
C ALA A 16 -8.62 26.47 -6.39
N ARG A 17 -8.50 27.38 -5.41
CA ARG A 17 -9.59 28.20 -4.86
C ARG A 17 -10.36 29.02 -5.92
N PRO A 18 -9.73 29.64 -6.95
CA PRO A 18 -10.43 30.43 -7.97
C PRO A 18 -11.39 29.62 -8.85
N ASN A 19 -11.22 28.29 -8.95
CA ASN A 19 -12.13 27.46 -9.72
C ASN A 19 -13.44 27.28 -8.95
N ASP A 20 -14.47 28.02 -9.34
CA ASP A 20 -15.79 28.01 -8.70
C ASP A 20 -16.87 27.25 -9.48
N SER A 21 -16.46 26.51 -10.51
CA SER A 21 -17.36 25.69 -11.33
C SER A 21 -17.96 24.51 -10.56
N GLY A 22 -18.98 23.89 -11.16
CA GLY A 22 -19.70 22.76 -10.55
C GLY A 22 -20.72 23.19 -9.50
N ALA A 23 -21.34 22.21 -8.84
CA ALA A 23 -22.33 22.41 -7.80
C ALA A 23 -22.27 21.28 -6.76
N PRO A 24 -22.70 21.52 -5.50
CA PRO A 24 -22.86 20.44 -4.52
C PRO A 24 -23.87 19.38 -5.01
N ALA A 25 -23.78 18.18 -4.46
CA ALA A 25 -24.79 17.16 -4.68
C ALA A 25 -26.16 17.66 -4.20
N ASN A 26 -27.16 17.67 -5.08
CA ASN A 26 -28.45 18.30 -4.83
C ASN A 26 -29.58 17.32 -4.44
N TYR A 27 -29.32 16.01 -4.46
CA TYR A 27 -30.32 14.98 -4.17
C TYR A 27 -30.40 14.62 -2.68
N ILE A 28 -29.51 15.15 -1.84
CA ILE A 28 -29.56 15.08 -0.38
C ILE A 28 -29.51 16.51 0.14
N GLU A 29 -30.51 16.93 0.89
CA GLU A 29 -30.63 18.31 1.39
C GLU A 29 -29.39 18.78 2.16
N THR A 30 -28.85 17.95 3.06
CA THR A 30 -27.66 18.26 3.85
C THR A 30 -26.43 18.49 2.96
N LEU A 31 -26.27 17.74 1.85
CA LEU A 31 -25.16 17.96 0.90
C LEU A 31 -25.41 19.18 -0.01
N ALA A 32 -26.67 19.43 -0.38
CA ALA A 32 -27.04 20.58 -1.22
C ALA A 32 -26.72 21.91 -0.53
N ASN A 33 -26.83 21.93 0.80
CA ASN A 33 -26.56 23.09 1.66
C ASN A 33 -25.12 23.14 2.21
N ALA A 34 -24.21 22.28 1.71
CA ALA A 34 -22.83 22.28 2.16
C ALA A 34 -22.12 23.62 1.90
N ASP A 35 -21.26 24.05 2.84
CA ASP A 35 -20.46 25.27 2.70
C ASP A 35 -19.41 25.12 1.59
N THR A 36 -19.73 25.66 0.41
CA THR A 36 -18.89 25.57 -0.79
C THR A 36 -17.59 26.38 -0.74
N SER A 37 -17.39 27.20 0.31
CA SER A 37 -16.12 27.90 0.54
C SER A 37 -15.02 26.99 1.08
N LYS A 38 -15.41 25.81 1.61
CA LYS A 38 -14.51 24.85 2.24
C LYS A 38 -13.60 24.16 1.24
N ILE A 39 -12.32 24.09 1.61
CA ILE A 39 -11.29 23.41 0.83
C ILE A 39 -10.19 22.90 1.75
N ALA A 40 -9.80 21.64 1.59
CA ALA A 40 -8.74 21.04 2.39
C ALA A 40 -7.96 19.98 1.61
N VAL A 41 -6.71 19.77 2.04
CA VAL A 41 -5.83 18.70 1.54
C VAL A 41 -5.02 18.11 2.68
N ALA A 42 -4.80 16.80 2.65
CA ALA A 42 -3.91 16.09 3.56
C ALA A 42 -3.08 15.04 2.81
N LEU A 43 -1.83 14.90 3.23
CA LEU A 43 -0.87 13.87 2.84
C LEU A 43 -0.50 13.07 4.10
N ALA A 44 -0.65 11.75 4.05
CA ALA A 44 -0.18 10.85 5.08
C ALA A 44 0.90 9.94 4.50
N MET A 45 2.08 10.00 5.09
CA MET A 45 3.23 9.21 4.70
C MET A 45 3.10 7.78 5.27
N VAL A 46 3.76 6.81 4.62
CA VAL A 46 3.75 5.41 5.06
C VAL A 46 4.47 5.16 6.40
N ASP A 47 5.19 6.16 6.91
CA ASP A 47 5.81 6.17 8.24
C ASP A 47 4.92 6.84 9.33
N GLY A 48 3.72 7.27 8.96
CA GLY A 48 2.74 7.85 9.88
C GLY A 48 2.76 9.38 9.97
N GLN A 49 3.72 10.06 9.33
CA GLN A 49 3.73 11.52 9.30
C GLN A 49 2.55 12.07 8.47
N ILE A 50 1.78 13.01 9.03
CA ILE A 50 0.73 13.74 8.32
C ILE A 50 1.15 15.19 8.05
N TYR A 51 0.86 15.67 6.85
CA TYR A 51 0.87 17.08 6.46
C TYR A 51 -0.51 17.46 5.94
N SER A 52 -1.04 18.61 6.30
CA SER A 52 -2.33 19.07 5.80
C SER A 52 -2.45 20.59 5.82
N ALA A 53 -3.42 21.10 5.08
CA ALA A 53 -3.70 22.52 4.93
C ALA A 53 -5.21 22.75 4.69
N GLY A 54 -5.67 23.99 4.92
CA GLY A 54 -7.06 24.40 4.72
C GLY A 54 -7.99 23.95 5.84
N ASP A 55 -9.24 23.67 5.50
CA ASP A 55 -10.30 23.25 6.43
C ASP A 55 -10.16 21.77 6.86
N ASP A 56 -8.97 21.37 7.32
CA ASP A 56 -8.57 19.95 7.43
C ASP A 56 -9.23 19.14 8.55
N GLN A 57 -10.00 19.81 9.42
CA GLN A 57 -10.80 19.19 10.49
C GLN A 57 -12.30 19.16 10.18
N VAL A 58 -12.74 19.74 9.07
CA VAL A 58 -14.16 19.71 8.70
C VAL A 58 -14.55 18.27 8.39
N GLU A 59 -15.53 17.77 9.13
CA GLU A 59 -16.10 16.46 8.90
C GLU A 59 -17.16 16.50 7.80
N PHE A 60 -17.21 15.42 7.03
CA PHE A 60 -18.21 15.17 5.99
C PHE A 60 -18.44 13.67 5.86
N SER A 61 -19.60 13.28 5.35
CA SER A 61 -19.92 11.87 5.11
C SER A 61 -18.95 11.28 4.06
N ILE A 62 -18.37 10.11 4.35
CA ILE A 62 -17.37 9.44 3.52
C ILE A 62 -17.90 9.03 2.13
N GLN A 63 -19.21 8.76 2.02
CA GLN A 63 -19.87 8.46 0.76
C GLN A 63 -19.20 7.29 0.01
N SER A 64 -19.15 7.37 -1.32
CA SER A 64 -18.58 6.35 -2.20
C SER A 64 -17.09 6.07 -1.98
N ILE A 65 -16.35 6.88 -1.19
CA ILE A 65 -14.98 6.56 -0.78
C ILE A 65 -14.96 5.26 0.04
N SER A 66 -15.99 5.03 0.87
CA SER A 66 -16.12 3.83 1.71
C SER A 66 -16.07 2.51 0.92
N LYS A 67 -16.46 2.52 -0.35
CA LYS A 67 -16.54 1.33 -1.21
C LYS A 67 -15.21 0.62 -1.34
N ALA A 68 -14.11 1.36 -1.46
CA ALA A 68 -12.77 0.78 -1.59
C ALA A 68 -12.40 -0.01 -0.33
N PHE A 69 -12.67 0.56 0.84
CA PHE A 69 -12.37 -0.08 2.12
C PHE A 69 -13.30 -1.25 2.40
N VAL A 70 -14.60 -1.12 2.16
CA VAL A 70 -15.56 -2.22 2.38
C VAL A 70 -15.36 -3.37 1.40
N TYR A 71 -14.88 -3.10 0.18
CA TYR A 71 -14.42 -4.15 -0.71
C TYR A 71 -13.23 -4.92 -0.14
N ALA A 72 -12.28 -4.23 0.51
CA ALA A 72 -11.16 -4.87 1.20
C ALA A 72 -11.64 -5.78 2.34
N ILE A 73 -12.58 -5.28 3.17
CA ILE A 73 -13.20 -6.03 4.28
C ILE A 73 -13.93 -7.26 3.76
N ALA A 74 -14.71 -7.12 2.68
CA ALA A 74 -15.41 -8.25 2.06
C ALA A 74 -14.43 -9.33 1.56
N ILE A 75 -13.28 -8.94 1.00
CA ILE A 75 -12.24 -9.89 0.59
C ILE A 75 -11.64 -10.61 1.79
N GLU A 76 -11.41 -9.90 2.90
CA GLU A 76 -10.90 -10.48 4.13
C GLU A 76 -11.86 -11.50 4.72
N ASP A 77 -13.16 -11.17 4.78
CA ASP A 77 -14.17 -12.01 5.42
C ASP A 77 -14.61 -13.21 4.57
N ALA A 78 -14.85 -12.98 3.28
CA ALA A 78 -15.39 -13.99 2.38
C ALA A 78 -14.30 -14.71 1.56
N GLY A 79 -13.11 -14.13 1.47
CA GLY A 79 -12.04 -14.56 0.57
C GLY A 79 -12.21 -14.05 -0.86
N LEU A 80 -11.09 -13.69 -1.50
CA LEU A 80 -11.08 -13.09 -2.85
C LEU A 80 -11.87 -13.90 -3.88
N LYS A 81 -11.75 -15.23 -3.86
CA LYS A 81 -12.44 -16.10 -4.83
C LYS A 81 -13.96 -15.92 -4.78
N ARG A 82 -14.56 -15.97 -3.59
CA ARG A 82 -16.01 -15.78 -3.40
C ARG A 82 -16.47 -14.38 -3.76
N VAL A 83 -15.66 -13.37 -3.41
CA VAL A 83 -15.95 -11.99 -3.81
C VAL A 83 -15.99 -11.87 -5.34
N LEU A 84 -15.02 -12.45 -6.05
CA LEU A 84 -14.97 -12.41 -7.52
C LEU A 84 -16.07 -13.23 -8.19
N GLU A 85 -16.61 -14.27 -7.54
CA GLU A 85 -17.82 -14.96 -8.02
C GLU A 85 -19.05 -14.05 -8.01
N LYS A 86 -19.07 -13.02 -7.17
CA LYS A 86 -20.22 -12.12 -6.94
C LYS A 86 -20.03 -10.70 -7.46
N ILE A 87 -18.80 -10.27 -7.72
CA ILE A 87 -18.44 -8.90 -8.14
C ILE A 87 -17.33 -8.98 -9.19
N GLY A 88 -17.49 -8.30 -10.33
CA GLY A 88 -16.45 -8.15 -11.34
C GLY A 88 -15.34 -7.17 -10.93
N VAL A 89 -14.46 -6.87 -11.88
CA VAL A 89 -13.33 -5.92 -11.70
C VAL A 89 -13.18 -4.96 -12.87
N GLU A 90 -14.10 -5.03 -13.84
CA GLU A 90 -14.00 -4.28 -15.09
C GLU A 90 -14.69 -2.91 -14.94
N PRO A 91 -14.15 -1.86 -15.58
CA PRO A 91 -14.83 -0.57 -15.62
C PRO A 91 -16.19 -0.74 -16.30
N SER A 92 -17.21 -0.11 -15.72
CA SER A 92 -18.49 0.05 -16.41
C SER A 92 -18.39 1.27 -17.30
N GLY A 93 -18.39 1.11 -18.63
CA GLY A 93 -18.42 2.23 -19.60
C GLY A 93 -19.77 2.99 -19.63
N ASP A 94 -20.54 2.88 -18.56
CA ASP A 94 -21.86 3.43 -18.39
C ASP A 94 -21.80 4.40 -17.21
N ALA A 95 -22.42 5.57 -17.36
CA ALA A 95 -22.54 6.55 -16.29
C ALA A 95 -22.97 5.88 -14.97
N PHE A 96 -22.48 6.40 -13.83
CA PHE A 96 -22.75 5.93 -12.46
C PHE A 96 -24.20 5.51 -12.18
N ASN A 97 -25.14 6.05 -12.96
CA ASN A 97 -26.57 5.87 -12.84
C ASN A 97 -27.18 4.66 -13.57
N LYS A 98 -26.47 3.96 -14.46
CA LYS A 98 -27.01 2.76 -15.14
C LYS A 98 -26.78 1.47 -14.36
N LEU A 99 -27.66 0.50 -14.60
CA LEU A 99 -27.64 -0.84 -13.98
C LEU A 99 -26.57 -1.70 -14.66
N SER A 100 -25.30 -1.48 -14.32
CA SER A 100 -24.16 -2.18 -14.92
C SER A 100 -23.98 -3.57 -14.30
N LEU A 101 -24.73 -4.55 -14.82
CA LEU A 101 -24.51 -5.98 -14.58
C LEU A 101 -23.79 -6.60 -15.78
N GLU A 102 -22.84 -7.49 -15.53
CA GLU A 102 -22.11 -8.23 -16.57
C GLU A 102 -23.06 -9.19 -17.31
N ARG A 103 -22.98 -9.21 -18.66
CA ARG A 103 -23.83 -10.08 -19.48
C ARG A 103 -23.57 -11.55 -19.15
N GLY A 104 -24.64 -12.30 -18.86
CA GLY A 104 -24.59 -13.73 -18.58
C GLY A 104 -24.45 -14.05 -17.10
N SER A 105 -23.37 -13.59 -16.46
CA SER A 105 -23.12 -13.82 -15.02
C SER A 105 -24.02 -12.98 -14.11
N ASN A 106 -24.57 -11.86 -14.60
CA ASN A 106 -25.40 -10.89 -13.89
C ASN A 106 -24.77 -10.32 -12.61
N ARG A 107 -23.47 -10.49 -12.40
CA ARG A 107 -22.75 -9.85 -11.28
C ARG A 107 -22.49 -8.37 -11.61
N PRO A 108 -22.42 -7.49 -10.61
CA PRO A 108 -21.99 -6.11 -10.82
C PRO A 108 -20.61 -6.03 -11.48
N MET A 109 -20.41 -5.05 -12.36
CA MET A 109 -19.16 -4.90 -13.12
C MET A 109 -17.91 -4.73 -12.24
N ASN A 110 -18.02 -3.98 -11.14
CA ASN A 110 -16.93 -3.71 -10.19
C ASN A 110 -17.47 -3.25 -8.82
N PRO A 111 -16.67 -3.25 -7.75
CA PRO A 111 -17.08 -2.78 -6.42
C PRO A 111 -17.20 -1.26 -6.26
N MET A 112 -16.77 -0.45 -7.24
CA MET A 112 -16.78 1.02 -7.13
C MET A 112 -18.13 1.64 -7.56
N ILE A 113 -18.96 0.88 -8.27
CA ILE A 113 -20.37 1.21 -8.54
C ILE A 113 -21.29 0.76 -7.40
N ASN A 114 -22.49 1.35 -7.29
CA ASN A 114 -23.42 1.06 -6.18
C ASN A 114 -23.81 -0.41 -6.11
N ALA A 115 -24.08 -1.05 -7.25
CA ALA A 115 -24.43 -2.47 -7.29
C ALA A 115 -23.32 -3.36 -6.69
N GLY A 116 -22.06 -3.09 -7.02
CA GLY A 116 -20.93 -3.82 -6.45
C GLY A 116 -20.72 -3.50 -4.98
N ALA A 117 -20.91 -2.25 -4.58
CA ALA A 117 -20.78 -1.84 -3.18
C ALA A 117 -21.84 -2.46 -2.25
N ILE A 118 -23.11 -2.51 -2.69
CA ILE A 118 -24.20 -3.18 -1.96
C ILE A 118 -23.89 -4.68 -1.84
N THR A 119 -23.40 -5.31 -2.92
CA THR A 119 -22.96 -6.71 -2.89
C THR A 119 -21.79 -6.88 -1.91
N ALA A 120 -20.77 -6.02 -1.96
CA ALA A 120 -19.62 -6.09 -1.04
C ALA A 120 -20.06 -5.97 0.42
N HIS A 121 -20.96 -5.02 0.71
CA HIS A 121 -21.56 -4.88 2.04
C HIS A 121 -22.23 -6.18 2.50
N SER A 122 -23.00 -6.84 1.64
CA SER A 122 -23.68 -8.09 1.98
C SER A 122 -22.75 -9.28 2.28
N LEU A 123 -21.49 -9.21 1.86
CA LEU A 123 -20.49 -10.26 2.07
C LEU A 123 -19.69 -10.08 3.38
N VAL A 124 -19.79 -8.91 4.03
CA VAL A 124 -19.09 -8.62 5.29
C VAL A 124 -19.65 -9.47 6.43
N ALA A 125 -18.77 -9.85 7.37
CA ALA A 125 -19.03 -10.66 8.55
C ALA A 125 -19.56 -12.09 8.28
N GLY A 126 -19.67 -12.49 7.01
CA GLY A 126 -20.13 -13.81 6.59
C GLY A 126 -21.64 -13.91 6.32
N PRO A 127 -22.10 -15.09 5.86
CA PRO A 127 -23.46 -15.28 5.37
C PRO A 127 -24.53 -15.19 6.46
N ASP A 128 -24.22 -15.65 7.68
CA ASP A 128 -25.17 -15.72 8.81
C ASP A 128 -25.18 -14.46 9.68
N ALA A 129 -24.38 -13.44 9.32
CA ALA A 129 -24.31 -12.19 10.06
C ALA A 129 -25.60 -11.37 9.92
N THR A 130 -26.06 -10.83 11.04
CA THR A 130 -27.15 -9.85 11.07
C THR A 130 -26.72 -8.52 10.44
N ALA A 131 -27.69 -7.72 9.99
CA ALA A 131 -27.43 -6.38 9.47
C ALA A 131 -26.60 -5.52 10.43
N LYS A 132 -26.90 -5.57 11.74
CA LYS A 132 -26.16 -4.84 12.78
C LYS A 132 -24.71 -5.29 12.89
N GLN A 133 -24.44 -6.61 12.89
CA GLN A 133 -23.07 -7.13 12.96
C GLN A 133 -22.23 -6.68 11.74
N ARG A 134 -22.84 -6.62 10.54
CA ARG A 134 -22.16 -6.10 9.35
C ARG A 134 -21.80 -4.63 9.50
N THR A 135 -22.76 -3.79 9.92
CA THR A 135 -22.51 -2.35 10.10
C THR A 135 -21.49 -2.08 11.20
N ASP A 136 -21.54 -2.82 12.32
CA ASP A 136 -20.60 -2.67 13.42
C ASP A 136 -19.17 -3.05 12.99
N ARG A 137 -19.02 -4.16 12.25
CA ARG A 137 -17.71 -4.59 11.70
C ARG A 137 -17.12 -3.57 10.74
N ILE A 138 -17.94 -2.99 9.86
CA ILE A 138 -17.50 -1.94 8.93
C ILE A 138 -17.03 -0.72 9.73
N LEU A 139 -17.84 -0.24 10.67
CA LEU A 139 -17.50 0.94 11.46
C LEU A 139 -16.23 0.72 12.30
N GLU A 140 -16.05 -0.47 12.88
CA GLU A 140 -14.86 -0.84 13.63
C GLU A 140 -13.61 -0.77 12.74
N ILE A 141 -13.62 -1.42 11.57
CA ILE A 141 -12.44 -1.46 10.70
C ILE A 141 -12.13 -0.08 10.10
N LEU A 142 -13.15 0.68 9.67
CA LEU A 142 -12.94 2.04 9.21
C LEU A 142 -12.38 2.95 10.31
N SER A 143 -12.80 2.75 11.57
CA SER A 143 -12.23 3.45 12.73
C SER A 143 -10.77 3.08 12.97
N LYS A 144 -10.41 1.80 12.85
CA LYS A 144 -9.00 1.36 12.92
C LYS A 144 -8.16 1.99 11.82
N LEU A 145 -8.67 2.03 10.58
CA LEU A 145 -7.99 2.65 9.44
C LEU A 145 -7.79 4.16 9.61
N ALA A 146 -8.73 4.86 10.25
CA ALA A 146 -8.63 6.28 10.56
C ALA A 146 -7.76 6.58 11.80
N GLY A 147 -7.49 5.58 12.64
CA GLY A 147 -6.79 5.75 13.91
C GLY A 147 -7.62 6.41 15.01
N ARG A 148 -8.95 6.53 14.83
CA ARG A 148 -9.90 7.07 15.81
C ARG A 148 -11.29 6.45 15.66
N GLN A 149 -12.11 6.55 16.71
CA GLN A 149 -13.51 6.12 16.61
C GLN A 149 -14.29 7.04 15.67
N LEU A 150 -14.78 6.47 14.57
CA LEU A 150 -15.69 7.14 13.64
C LEU A 150 -17.14 6.95 14.08
N GLN A 151 -18.03 7.80 13.55
CA GLN A 151 -19.46 7.78 13.84
C GLN A 151 -20.27 7.94 12.56
N VAL A 152 -21.49 7.41 12.59
CA VAL A 152 -22.47 7.61 11.51
C VAL A 152 -23.15 8.95 11.72
N ASP A 153 -23.19 9.76 10.68
CA ASP A 153 -24.05 10.92 10.59
C ASP A 153 -25.50 10.46 10.38
N GLU A 154 -26.27 10.49 11.46
CA GLU A 154 -27.66 10.01 11.41
C GLU A 154 -28.55 10.97 10.60
N GLU A 155 -28.20 12.25 10.47
CA GLU A 155 -28.95 13.20 9.64
C GLU A 155 -28.79 12.85 8.15
N VAL A 156 -27.54 12.69 7.69
CA VAL A 156 -27.24 12.26 6.31
C VAL A 156 -27.83 10.89 6.03
N TYR A 157 -27.71 9.94 6.97
CA TYR A 157 -28.29 8.61 6.81
C TYR A 157 -29.80 8.64 6.61
N GLN A 158 -30.53 9.39 7.45
CA GLN A 158 -31.98 9.50 7.33
C GLN A 158 -32.40 10.26 6.07
N ALA A 159 -31.63 11.25 5.64
CA ALA A 159 -31.87 11.96 4.39
C ALA A 159 -31.69 11.04 3.17
N GLU A 160 -30.58 10.30 3.09
CA GLU A 160 -30.35 9.34 2.00
C GLU A 160 -31.37 8.21 1.98
N LEU A 161 -31.82 7.75 3.15
CA LEU A 161 -32.79 6.67 3.24
C LEU A 161 -34.16 7.07 2.67
N ARG A 162 -34.56 8.34 2.81
CA ARG A 162 -35.82 8.87 2.23
C ARG A 162 -35.82 8.82 0.70
N ASP A 163 -34.66 9.01 0.07
CA ASP A 163 -34.49 9.06 -1.39
C ASP A 163 -33.79 7.81 -1.95
N ALA A 164 -33.88 6.68 -1.23
CA ALA A 164 -33.12 5.46 -1.53
C ALA A 164 -33.69 4.58 -2.66
N ASP A 165 -34.78 4.98 -3.32
CA ASP A 165 -35.53 4.14 -4.28
C ASP A 165 -34.66 3.49 -5.35
N ARG A 166 -33.68 4.24 -5.89
CA ARG A 166 -32.75 3.69 -6.88
C ARG A 166 -31.89 2.57 -6.30
N ASN A 167 -31.31 2.76 -5.11
CA ASN A 167 -30.50 1.74 -4.46
C ASN A 167 -31.37 0.55 -4.02
N MET A 168 -32.61 0.78 -3.62
CA MET A 168 -33.59 -0.28 -3.35
C MET A 168 -33.86 -1.12 -4.60
N GLY A 169 -34.10 -0.46 -5.74
CA GLY A 169 -34.24 -1.14 -7.04
C GLY A 169 -33.02 -1.99 -7.40
N ILE A 170 -31.80 -1.45 -7.21
CA ILE A 170 -30.56 -2.21 -7.37
C ILE A 170 -30.54 -3.43 -6.44
N GLY A 171 -30.87 -3.28 -5.16
CA GLY A 171 -30.91 -4.38 -4.20
C GLY A 171 -31.85 -5.51 -4.65
N TYR A 172 -33.08 -5.17 -5.04
CA TYR A 172 -34.04 -6.19 -5.53
C TYR A 172 -33.56 -6.87 -6.80
N MET A 173 -32.92 -6.14 -7.72
CA MET A 173 -32.31 -6.73 -8.91
C MET A 173 -31.18 -7.69 -8.58
N LEU A 174 -30.29 -7.32 -7.65
CA LEU A 174 -29.20 -8.18 -7.21
C LEU A 174 -29.73 -9.47 -6.57
N LYS A 175 -30.84 -9.39 -5.84
CA LYS A 175 -31.52 -10.58 -5.30
C LYS A 175 -32.15 -11.43 -6.39
N ALA A 176 -32.84 -10.82 -7.35
CA ALA A 176 -33.42 -11.53 -8.49
C ALA A 176 -32.34 -12.25 -9.33
N ALA A 177 -31.15 -11.66 -9.44
CA ALA A 177 -29.98 -12.25 -10.09
C ALA A 177 -29.25 -13.30 -9.24
N GLY A 178 -29.66 -13.54 -7.98
CA GLY A 178 -28.99 -14.47 -7.08
C GLY A 178 -27.61 -14.01 -6.59
N VAL A 179 -27.28 -12.73 -6.76
CA VAL A 179 -26.01 -12.14 -6.33
C VAL A 179 -26.02 -11.96 -4.81
N ILE A 180 -27.05 -11.31 -4.27
CA ILE A 180 -27.26 -11.18 -2.82
C ILE A 180 -28.36 -12.12 -2.33
N HIS A 181 -28.25 -12.54 -1.07
CA HIS A 181 -29.23 -13.37 -0.38
C HIS A 181 -29.81 -12.60 0.82
N GLY A 182 -31.03 -12.95 1.28
CA GLY A 182 -31.71 -12.25 2.39
C GLY A 182 -32.64 -11.13 1.93
N ASP A 183 -32.92 -10.17 2.81
CA ASP A 183 -33.74 -8.99 2.50
C ASP A 183 -32.86 -7.90 1.85
N PRO A 184 -33.13 -7.49 0.59
CA PRO A 184 -32.38 -6.43 -0.07
C PRO A 184 -32.39 -5.11 0.70
N ARG A 185 -33.47 -4.84 1.45
CA ARG A 185 -33.60 -3.61 2.23
C ARG A 185 -32.50 -3.49 3.27
N GLU A 186 -32.13 -4.59 3.93
CA GLU A 186 -31.05 -4.61 4.92
C GLU A 186 -29.68 -4.33 4.31
N ALA A 187 -29.39 -4.88 3.13
CA ALA A 187 -28.13 -4.63 2.43
C ALA A 187 -28.04 -3.17 1.97
N VAL A 188 -29.15 -2.60 1.49
CA VAL A 188 -29.22 -1.21 1.04
C VAL A 188 -29.14 -0.24 2.21
N THR A 189 -29.89 -0.46 3.29
CA THR A 189 -29.82 0.41 4.48
C THR A 189 -28.45 0.35 5.13
N GLY A 190 -27.83 -0.83 5.21
CA GLY A 190 -26.46 -0.98 5.69
C GLY A 190 -25.44 -0.23 4.82
N TYR A 191 -25.58 -0.29 3.49
CA TYR A 191 -24.74 0.47 2.55
C TYR A 191 -24.91 1.99 2.70
N ILE A 192 -26.13 2.48 2.88
CA ILE A 192 -26.39 3.91 3.13
C ILE A 192 -25.77 4.33 4.47
N ARG A 193 -25.89 3.50 5.51
CA ARG A 193 -25.27 3.73 6.82
C ARG A 193 -23.75 3.80 6.74
N GLN A 194 -23.14 2.96 5.91
CA GLN A 194 -21.71 3.01 5.58
C GLN A 194 -21.33 4.33 4.86
N CYS A 195 -22.13 4.80 3.90
CA CYS A 195 -21.87 6.06 3.18
C CYS A 195 -21.96 7.28 4.10
N SER A 196 -22.74 7.17 5.17
CA SER A 196 -23.01 8.25 6.12
C SER A 196 -21.97 8.35 7.25
N ILE A 197 -20.87 7.60 7.22
CA ILE A 197 -19.83 7.69 8.25
C ILE A 197 -19.05 9.00 8.09
N ASN A 198 -18.94 9.80 9.16
CA ASN A 198 -18.23 11.07 9.14
C ASN A 198 -16.72 10.89 9.24
N VAL A 199 -16.01 11.62 8.38
CA VAL A 199 -14.55 11.66 8.28
C VAL A 199 -14.09 13.07 7.94
N ASN A 200 -12.85 13.40 8.22
CA ASN A 200 -12.16 14.57 7.66
C ASN A 200 -11.02 14.12 6.71
N VAL A 201 -10.35 15.08 6.07
CA VAL A 201 -9.27 14.75 5.13
C VAL A 201 -8.07 14.07 5.81
N ARG A 202 -7.81 14.31 7.10
CA ARG A 202 -6.71 13.65 7.81
C ARG A 202 -7.01 12.16 8.02
N ASP A 203 -8.25 11.83 8.39
CA ASP A 203 -8.70 10.43 8.50
C ASP A 203 -8.52 9.73 7.16
N LEU A 204 -9.08 10.32 6.10
CA LEU A 204 -9.02 9.76 4.76
C LEU A 204 -7.59 9.56 4.25
N ALA A 205 -6.68 10.51 4.53
CA ALA A 205 -5.28 10.38 4.18
C ALA A 205 -4.63 9.21 4.92
N MET A 206 -4.87 9.05 6.23
CA MET A 206 -4.35 7.93 7.02
C MET A 206 -4.92 6.57 6.56
N MET A 207 -6.21 6.51 6.26
CA MET A 207 -6.85 5.32 5.71
C MET A 207 -6.23 4.95 4.35
N ALA A 208 -6.01 5.93 3.47
CA ALA A 208 -5.33 5.73 2.20
C ALA A 208 -3.86 5.31 2.38
N ALA A 209 -3.14 5.90 3.34
CA ALA A 209 -1.76 5.54 3.65
C ALA A 209 -1.63 4.10 4.16
N THR A 210 -2.65 3.58 4.84
CA THR A 210 -2.73 2.15 5.19
C THR A 210 -2.76 1.27 3.94
N LEU A 211 -3.53 1.64 2.90
CA LEU A 211 -3.47 0.95 1.60
C LEU A 211 -2.10 1.10 0.93
N CYS A 212 -1.48 2.28 1.01
CA CYS A 212 -0.13 2.51 0.47
C CYS A 212 0.94 1.66 1.18
N ASN A 213 0.75 1.37 2.46
CA ASN A 213 1.66 0.61 3.31
C ASN A 213 1.29 -0.88 3.41
N ALA A 214 0.82 -1.47 2.30
CA ALA A 214 0.49 -2.89 2.22
C ALA A 214 -0.56 -3.38 3.24
N GLY A 215 -1.42 -2.46 3.73
CA GLY A 215 -2.49 -2.73 4.68
C GLY A 215 -2.06 -2.65 6.14
N ILE A 216 -0.83 -2.19 6.40
CA ILE A 216 -0.30 -1.93 7.74
C ILE A 216 -0.55 -0.47 8.09
N HIS A 217 -1.27 -0.23 9.19
CA HIS A 217 -1.54 1.14 9.64
C HIS A 217 -0.23 1.86 9.96
N PRO A 218 0.08 3.02 9.33
CA PRO A 218 1.38 3.67 9.44
C PRO A 218 1.83 4.02 10.86
N VAL A 219 0.88 4.41 11.73
CA VAL A 219 1.18 4.82 13.12
C VAL A 219 1.20 3.64 14.10
N THR A 220 0.22 2.74 14.04
CA THR A 220 0.06 1.67 15.03
C THR A 220 0.85 0.40 14.67
N GLY A 221 1.25 0.23 13.41
CA GLY A 221 1.88 -0.99 12.90
C GLY A 221 0.93 -2.19 12.79
N GLU A 222 -0.37 -2.01 13.07
CA GLU A 222 -1.37 -3.07 12.95
C GLU A 222 -1.58 -3.46 11.49
N SER A 223 -1.50 -4.75 11.18
CA SER A 223 -1.85 -5.29 9.87
C SER A 223 -3.37 -5.42 9.75
N ILE A 224 -4.04 -4.35 9.29
CA ILE A 224 -5.50 -4.28 9.19
C ILE A 224 -6.01 -4.99 7.94
N ILE A 225 -5.36 -4.82 6.79
CA ILE A 225 -5.79 -5.41 5.52
C ILE A 225 -4.68 -6.31 4.98
N PRO A 226 -4.94 -7.56 4.55
CA PRO A 226 -3.92 -8.38 3.92
C PRO A 226 -3.35 -7.73 2.64
N GLN A 227 -2.03 -7.80 2.44
CA GLN A 227 -1.35 -7.20 1.29
C GLN A 227 -1.93 -7.63 -0.07
N THR A 228 -2.39 -8.87 -0.20
CA THR A 228 -3.03 -9.38 -1.43
C THR A 228 -4.35 -8.68 -1.72
N SER A 229 -5.16 -8.42 -0.68
CA SER A 229 -6.41 -7.67 -0.76
C SER A 229 -6.14 -6.20 -1.10
N VAL A 230 -5.13 -5.59 -0.49
CA VAL A 230 -4.69 -4.23 -0.80
C VAL A 230 -4.33 -4.07 -2.27
N ARG A 231 -3.53 -5.00 -2.81
CA ARG A 231 -3.19 -5.01 -4.24
C ARG A 231 -4.45 -5.05 -5.11
N GLN A 232 -5.42 -5.89 -4.74
CA GLN A 232 -6.68 -6.00 -5.47
C GLN A 232 -7.50 -4.70 -5.41
N VAL A 233 -7.61 -4.08 -4.24
CA VAL A 233 -8.33 -2.81 -4.04
C VAL A 233 -7.69 -1.69 -4.86
N LEU A 234 -6.36 -1.55 -4.80
CA LEU A 234 -5.62 -0.54 -5.57
C LEU A 234 -5.77 -0.72 -7.08
N SER A 235 -5.76 -1.97 -7.56
CA SER A 235 -6.01 -2.26 -8.99
C SER A 235 -7.39 -1.75 -9.43
N VAL A 236 -8.42 -2.02 -8.64
CA VAL A 236 -9.79 -1.60 -8.99
C VAL A 236 -10.00 -0.10 -8.78
N MET A 237 -9.37 0.52 -7.77
CA MET A 237 -9.38 1.98 -7.62
C MET A 237 -8.77 2.67 -8.84
N THR A 238 -7.67 2.12 -9.36
CA THR A 238 -7.01 2.63 -10.58
C THR A 238 -7.96 2.60 -11.78
N THR A 239 -8.66 1.48 -12.02
CA THR A 239 -9.46 1.30 -13.23
C THR A 239 -10.90 1.78 -13.13
N CYS A 240 -11.46 1.83 -11.92
CA CYS A 240 -12.89 2.05 -11.70
C CYS A 240 -13.22 3.17 -10.71
N GLY A 241 -12.22 3.73 -10.01
CA GLY A 241 -12.46 4.60 -8.86
C GLY A 241 -12.97 6.01 -9.19
N MET A 242 -12.63 6.50 -10.39
CA MET A 242 -13.00 7.83 -10.89
C MET A 242 -14.09 7.79 -11.97
N TYR A 243 -14.88 6.70 -11.99
CA TYR A 243 -16.03 6.52 -12.90
C TYR A 243 -15.63 6.69 -14.38
N ASP A 244 -16.39 7.47 -15.14
CA ASP A 244 -16.15 7.76 -16.55
C ASP A 244 -14.85 8.56 -16.79
N ALA A 245 -14.22 9.08 -15.73
CA ALA A 245 -12.93 9.77 -15.81
C ALA A 245 -11.71 8.87 -15.53
N ALA A 246 -11.88 7.57 -15.31
CA ALA A 246 -10.78 6.70 -14.89
C ALA A 246 -9.59 6.69 -15.88
N GLY A 247 -9.86 6.71 -17.19
CA GLY A 247 -8.81 6.78 -18.22
C GLY A 247 -8.01 8.10 -18.17
N ASP A 248 -8.73 9.23 -18.18
CA ASP A 248 -8.13 10.57 -18.07
C ASP A 248 -7.34 10.71 -16.76
N TRP A 249 -7.88 10.17 -15.67
CA TRP A 249 -7.27 10.21 -14.34
C TRP A 249 -5.95 9.44 -14.29
N VAL A 250 -5.92 8.20 -14.80
CA VAL A 250 -4.69 7.39 -14.81
C VAL A 250 -3.61 8.03 -15.68
N SER A 251 -3.98 8.71 -16.76
CA SER A 251 -3.02 9.35 -17.67
C SER A 251 -2.46 10.67 -17.13
N ASN A 252 -3.30 11.49 -16.48
CA ASN A 252 -2.91 12.85 -16.08
C ASN A 252 -2.44 12.93 -14.62
N ILE A 253 -2.94 12.04 -13.76
CA ILE A 253 -2.70 12.06 -12.31
C ILE A 253 -2.00 10.78 -11.86
N GLY A 254 -2.44 9.61 -12.35
CA GLY A 254 -1.77 8.34 -12.12
C GLY A 254 -1.73 7.89 -10.66
N ILE A 255 -2.69 8.29 -9.84
CA ILE A 255 -2.79 7.88 -8.44
C ILE A 255 -4.06 7.03 -8.27
N PRO A 256 -4.02 5.77 -7.80
CA PRO A 256 -5.24 5.02 -7.51
C PRO A 256 -6.16 5.82 -6.59
N ALA A 257 -7.40 6.10 -7.00
CA ALA A 257 -8.23 7.08 -6.32
C ALA A 257 -9.70 6.67 -6.20
N LYS A 258 -10.44 7.37 -5.34
CA LYS A 258 -11.90 7.27 -5.25
C LYS A 258 -12.50 8.61 -4.81
N SER A 259 -13.48 9.09 -5.57
CA SER A 259 -14.29 10.26 -5.21
C SER A 259 -15.56 9.90 -4.42
N GLY A 260 -16.04 10.83 -3.59
CA GLY A 260 -17.33 10.81 -2.91
C GLY A 260 -18.12 12.09 -3.19
N VAL A 261 -19.44 11.96 -3.34
CA VAL A 261 -20.37 13.05 -3.67
C VAL A 261 -20.48 14.15 -2.61
N ALA A 262 -19.96 13.94 -1.40
CA ALA A 262 -19.79 14.99 -0.40
C ALA A 262 -18.64 15.96 -0.74
N GLY A 263 -17.85 15.70 -1.79
CA GLY A 263 -16.71 16.52 -2.20
C GLY A 263 -15.35 15.98 -1.78
N GLY A 264 -15.31 14.79 -1.18
CA GLY A 264 -14.07 14.11 -0.81
C GLY A 264 -13.44 13.35 -1.98
N ILE A 265 -12.11 13.32 -2.06
CA ILE A 265 -11.35 12.39 -2.90
C ILE A 265 -10.25 11.77 -2.05
N ILE A 266 -10.05 10.46 -2.19
CA ILE A 266 -8.83 9.79 -1.72
C ILE A 266 -7.93 9.42 -2.89
N GLY A 267 -6.63 9.47 -2.67
CA GLY A 267 -5.59 8.92 -3.54
C GLY A 267 -4.64 8.05 -2.72
N ALA A 268 -4.28 6.88 -3.23
CA ALA A 268 -3.39 5.94 -2.55
C ALA A 268 -2.25 5.54 -3.48
N LEU A 269 -1.11 6.26 -3.41
CA LEU A 269 0.06 5.95 -4.22
C LEU A 269 0.90 4.84 -3.54
N PRO A 270 1.00 3.63 -4.13
CA PRO A 270 1.55 2.47 -3.43
C PRO A 270 2.99 2.67 -2.98
N GLY A 271 3.27 2.40 -1.71
CA GLY A 271 4.60 2.53 -1.10
C GLY A 271 5.09 3.96 -0.86
N GLN A 272 4.25 4.98 -1.11
CA GLN A 272 4.67 6.39 -1.02
C GLN A 272 3.79 7.21 -0.07
N VAL A 273 2.55 7.49 -0.46
CA VAL A 273 1.72 8.50 0.22
C VAL A 273 0.22 8.24 0.02
N GLY A 274 -0.54 8.38 1.11
CA GLY A 274 -1.99 8.52 1.10
C GLY A 274 -2.37 9.99 1.00
N ILE A 275 -3.32 10.31 0.13
CA ILE A 275 -3.77 11.66 -0.19
C ILE A 275 -5.26 11.75 0.08
N ALA A 276 -5.71 12.85 0.64
CA ALA A 276 -7.11 13.20 0.67
C ALA A 276 -7.33 14.67 0.37
N THR A 277 -8.41 14.97 -0.34
CA THR A 277 -8.87 16.34 -0.60
C THR A 277 -10.34 16.46 -0.26
N PHE A 278 -10.77 17.65 0.11
CA PHE A 278 -12.18 17.96 0.30
C PHE A 278 -12.51 19.31 -0.33
N SER A 279 -13.53 19.32 -1.20
CA SER A 279 -14.25 20.54 -1.59
C SER A 279 -15.64 20.17 -2.14
N PRO A 280 -16.75 20.74 -1.64
CA PRO A 280 -18.10 20.21 -1.91
C PRO A 280 -18.57 20.23 -3.38
N LYS A 281 -18.13 21.19 -4.20
CA LYS A 281 -18.61 21.35 -5.57
C LYS A 281 -18.12 20.21 -6.47
N LEU A 282 -19.05 19.58 -7.19
CA LEU A 282 -18.81 18.46 -8.09
C LEU A 282 -18.89 18.88 -9.56
N ASP A 283 -18.09 18.23 -10.40
CA ASP A 283 -18.19 18.29 -11.86
C ASP A 283 -19.36 17.43 -12.38
N GLU A 284 -19.58 17.44 -13.70
CA GLU A 284 -20.63 16.65 -14.37
C GLU A 284 -20.45 15.12 -14.20
N ARG A 285 -19.25 14.67 -13.81
CA ARG A 285 -18.90 13.27 -13.58
C ARG A 285 -19.04 12.88 -12.10
N GLY A 286 -19.43 13.81 -11.23
CA GLY A 286 -19.62 13.59 -9.79
C GLY A 286 -18.33 13.62 -8.96
N ASN A 287 -17.26 14.24 -9.47
CA ASN A 287 -15.99 14.39 -8.77
C ASN A 287 -15.81 15.81 -8.23
N SER A 288 -15.15 15.96 -7.07
CA SER A 288 -14.82 17.29 -6.52
C SER A 288 -13.97 18.09 -7.49
N VAL A 289 -14.49 19.22 -7.99
CA VAL A 289 -13.83 20.06 -8.99
C VAL A 289 -12.45 20.50 -8.51
N ARG A 290 -12.38 21.09 -7.33
CA ARG A 290 -11.12 21.55 -6.74
C ARG A 290 -10.26 20.38 -6.27
N GLY A 291 -10.87 19.29 -5.82
CA GLY A 291 -10.15 18.07 -5.44
C GLY A 291 -9.34 17.48 -6.60
N VAL A 292 -9.93 17.40 -7.81
CA VAL A 292 -9.21 16.95 -9.01
C VAL A 292 -8.02 17.86 -9.33
N VAL A 293 -8.23 19.19 -9.30
CA VAL A 293 -7.15 20.18 -9.55
C VAL A 293 -6.00 20.02 -8.54
N ILE A 294 -6.32 19.82 -7.26
CA ILE A 294 -5.32 19.58 -6.22
C ILE A 294 -4.53 18.30 -6.52
N CYS A 295 -5.21 17.18 -6.79
CA CYS A 295 -4.55 15.91 -7.09
C CYS A 295 -3.66 16.00 -8.34
N GLU A 296 -4.11 16.70 -9.38
CA GLU A 296 -3.34 16.92 -10.59
C GLU A 296 -2.08 17.75 -10.32
N GLN A 297 -2.20 18.83 -9.56
CA GLN A 297 -1.04 19.64 -9.17
C GLN A 297 -0.05 18.84 -8.32
N LEU A 298 -0.52 18.07 -7.33
CA LEU A 298 0.33 17.20 -6.52
C LEU A 298 1.09 16.17 -7.38
N SER A 299 0.42 15.54 -8.34
CA SER A 299 1.05 14.58 -9.26
C SER A 299 2.19 15.22 -10.05
N ARG A 300 1.93 16.38 -10.70
CA ARG A 300 2.93 17.07 -11.53
C ARG A 300 4.09 17.64 -10.74
N ASP A 301 3.82 18.38 -9.67
CA ASP A 301 4.84 19.17 -8.95
C ASP A 301 5.73 18.26 -8.07
N MET A 302 5.19 17.12 -7.60
CA MET A 302 5.90 16.20 -6.71
C MET A 302 6.29 14.86 -7.36
N GLY A 303 6.00 14.65 -8.64
CA GLY A 303 6.26 13.38 -9.34
C GLY A 303 5.44 12.20 -8.79
N LEU A 304 4.24 12.48 -8.24
CA LEU A 304 3.39 11.47 -7.61
C LEU A 304 2.53 10.77 -8.66
N HIS A 305 3.14 9.91 -9.46
CA HIS A 305 2.45 9.19 -10.52
C HIS A 305 2.89 7.72 -10.56
N MET A 306 1.95 6.78 -10.57
CA MET A 306 2.25 5.34 -10.48
C MET A 306 3.08 4.80 -11.65
N MET A 307 3.00 5.47 -12.81
CA MET A 307 3.79 5.17 -14.01
C MET A 307 5.01 6.08 -14.17
N ASP A 308 5.28 6.99 -13.23
CA ASP A 308 6.53 7.73 -13.23
C ASP A 308 7.63 6.85 -12.63
N VAL A 309 8.43 6.28 -13.54
CA VAL A 309 9.45 5.29 -13.20
C VAL A 309 10.75 6.03 -12.93
N SER A 310 11.05 6.25 -11.65
CA SER A 310 12.40 6.66 -11.24
C SER A 310 13.44 5.64 -11.73
N GLN A 311 14.54 6.10 -12.32
CA GLN A 311 15.67 5.22 -12.65
C GLN A 311 16.06 4.45 -11.37
N ILE A 312 15.96 3.12 -11.40
CA ILE A 312 16.28 2.26 -10.25
C ILE A 312 17.77 2.42 -9.96
N ALA A 313 18.07 3.36 -9.08
CA ALA A 313 19.42 3.72 -8.67
C ALA A 313 20.21 2.46 -8.31
N VAL A 314 21.52 2.53 -8.53
CA VAL A 314 22.58 1.52 -8.36
C VAL A 314 22.75 1.08 -6.88
N ALA A 315 21.74 1.30 -6.04
CA ALA A 315 21.86 1.50 -4.61
C ALA A 315 21.44 0.32 -3.72
N THR A 316 20.89 -0.77 -4.24
CA THR A 316 20.31 -1.83 -3.39
C THR A 316 21.34 -2.79 -2.81
N VAL A 317 22.43 -3.07 -3.55
CA VAL A 317 23.47 -4.02 -3.16
C VAL A 317 24.80 -3.28 -3.16
N ARG A 318 25.57 -3.40 -2.08
CA ARG A 318 26.95 -2.96 -2.01
C ARG A 318 27.82 -4.18 -1.71
N THR A 319 28.77 -4.46 -2.59
CA THR A 319 29.77 -5.50 -2.37
C THR A 319 31.09 -4.86 -1.96
N PHE A 320 31.77 -5.42 -0.97
CA PHE A 320 33.15 -5.08 -0.64
C PHE A 320 33.86 -6.27 0.01
N ALA A 321 35.19 -6.28 -0.01
CA ALA A 321 35.98 -7.25 0.74
C ALA A 321 36.54 -6.66 2.03
N ALA A 322 36.66 -7.53 3.03
CA ALA A 322 37.39 -7.24 4.25
C ALA A 322 38.41 -8.35 4.52
N THR A 323 39.57 -7.98 5.08
CA THR A 323 40.59 -8.92 5.54
C THR A 323 40.47 -9.11 7.04
N ILE A 324 40.48 -10.37 7.47
CA ILE A 324 40.41 -10.76 8.89
C ILE A 324 41.78 -10.58 9.54
N VAL A 325 41.81 -9.90 10.68
CA VAL A 325 43.00 -9.71 11.52
C VAL A 325 42.78 -10.42 12.85
N ALA A 326 43.65 -11.36 13.20
CA ALA A 326 43.49 -12.14 14.43
C ALA A 326 43.44 -11.27 15.69
N GLY A 327 42.61 -11.68 16.65
CA GLY A 327 42.56 -11.06 17.97
C GLY A 327 43.71 -11.51 18.85
N GLU A 328 44.04 -10.72 19.87
CA GLU A 328 45.10 -11.02 20.84
C GLU A 328 44.91 -12.38 21.54
N LYS A 329 43.66 -12.84 21.68
CA LYS A 329 43.31 -14.10 22.35
C LYS A 329 43.47 -15.33 21.45
N GLU A 330 43.42 -15.16 20.13
CA GLU A 330 43.51 -16.25 19.14
C GLU A 330 44.42 -15.86 17.95
N PRO A 331 45.72 -15.62 18.20
CA PRO A 331 46.64 -15.07 17.19
C PRO A 331 46.92 -16.00 15.99
N HIS A 332 46.61 -17.30 16.12
CA HIS A 332 46.86 -18.33 15.11
C HIS A 332 45.58 -18.89 14.46
N HIS A 333 44.47 -18.14 14.50
CA HIS A 333 43.22 -18.58 13.90
C HIS A 333 43.38 -18.91 12.39
N PRO A 334 42.84 -20.03 11.87
CA PRO A 334 43.04 -20.46 10.47
C PRO A 334 42.62 -19.44 9.41
N ASN A 335 41.64 -18.60 9.73
CA ASN A 335 41.12 -17.55 8.84
C ASN A 335 41.85 -16.20 8.98
N CYS A 336 42.90 -16.11 9.79
CA CYS A 336 43.71 -14.90 9.90
C CYS A 336 44.35 -14.54 8.54
N ASN A 337 44.34 -13.26 8.17
CA ASN A 337 44.79 -12.71 6.89
C ASN A 337 44.04 -13.24 5.66
N GLN A 338 42.90 -13.91 5.84
CA GLN A 338 42.03 -14.32 4.74
C GLN A 338 41.02 -13.22 4.41
N GLU A 339 40.63 -13.15 3.14
CA GLU A 339 39.57 -12.24 2.68
C GLU A 339 38.19 -12.86 2.86
N VAL A 340 37.25 -12.01 3.27
CA VAL A 340 35.81 -12.28 3.28
C VAL A 340 35.09 -11.32 2.35
N ALA A 341 34.10 -11.82 1.63
CA ALA A 341 33.23 -10.98 0.79
C ALA A 341 32.00 -10.56 1.60
N VAL A 342 31.69 -9.27 1.63
CA VAL A 342 30.51 -8.72 2.29
C VAL A 342 29.55 -8.17 1.24
N PHE A 343 28.34 -8.73 1.20
CA PHE A 343 27.23 -8.24 0.40
C PHE A 343 26.22 -7.59 1.32
N SER A 344 26.14 -6.25 1.30
CA SER A 344 25.16 -5.50 2.09
C SER A 344 23.98 -5.06 1.24
N MET A 345 22.79 -5.13 1.83
CA MET A 345 21.56 -4.63 1.23
C MET A 345 20.94 -3.53 2.08
N ARG A 346 20.20 -2.63 1.43
CA ARG A 346 19.47 -1.55 2.13
C ARG A 346 18.06 -1.32 1.59
N GLY A 347 17.18 -0.87 2.48
CA GLY A 347 15.82 -0.43 2.16
C GLY A 347 14.81 -1.58 2.00
N ASN A 348 13.79 -1.32 1.19
CA ASN A 348 12.73 -2.28 0.87
C ASN A 348 13.16 -3.18 -0.29
N VAL A 349 13.54 -4.42 0.02
CA VAL A 349 14.05 -5.34 -0.99
C VAL A 349 12.88 -6.16 -1.57
N ARG A 350 12.81 -6.15 -2.90
CA ARG A 350 11.84 -6.86 -3.75
C ARG A 350 12.61 -7.66 -4.81
N PHE A 351 11.90 -8.24 -5.79
CA PHE A 351 12.50 -9.10 -6.81
C PHE A 351 13.74 -8.49 -7.50
N ALA A 352 13.66 -7.25 -7.99
CA ALA A 352 14.79 -6.61 -8.66
C ALA A 352 16.00 -6.43 -7.73
N GLY A 353 15.76 -6.17 -6.44
CA GLY A 353 16.82 -6.05 -5.44
C GLY A 353 17.49 -7.41 -5.14
N SER A 354 16.68 -8.46 -4.96
CA SER A 354 17.22 -9.82 -4.76
C SER A 354 17.91 -10.36 -6.00
N GLU A 355 17.39 -10.12 -7.20
CA GLU A 355 18.03 -10.55 -8.45
C GLU A 355 19.38 -9.84 -8.66
N ARG A 356 19.49 -8.55 -8.32
CA ARG A 356 20.79 -7.85 -8.33
C ARG A 356 21.79 -8.47 -7.36
N LEU A 357 21.33 -8.92 -6.18
CA LEU A 357 22.19 -9.65 -5.24
C LEU A 357 22.65 -10.97 -5.86
N THR A 358 21.73 -11.77 -6.40
CA THR A 358 22.05 -13.02 -7.10
C THR A 358 23.08 -12.79 -8.21
N ARG A 359 22.91 -11.73 -9.01
CA ARG A 359 23.85 -11.38 -10.08
C ARG A 359 25.21 -10.97 -9.55
N ALA A 360 25.26 -10.19 -8.48
CA ALA A 360 26.52 -9.80 -7.82
C ALA A 360 27.24 -11.02 -7.23
N LEU A 361 26.51 -11.93 -6.57
CA LEU A 361 27.07 -13.19 -6.07
C LEU A 361 27.66 -14.03 -7.21
N ALA A 362 26.89 -14.25 -8.28
CA ALA A 362 27.33 -15.04 -9.43
C ALA A 362 28.55 -14.42 -10.12
N ARG A 363 28.56 -13.09 -10.27
CA ARG A 363 29.67 -12.37 -10.90
C ARG A 363 30.93 -12.35 -10.03
N ASP A 364 30.80 -12.03 -8.75
CA ASP A 364 31.95 -11.73 -7.90
C ASP A 364 32.54 -13.00 -7.23
N LEU A 365 31.72 -14.02 -6.95
CA LEU A 365 32.15 -15.31 -6.39
C LEU A 365 32.40 -16.39 -7.45
N GLY A 366 31.87 -16.21 -8.66
CA GLY A 366 32.06 -17.12 -9.79
C GLY A 366 33.52 -17.26 -10.23
N ALA A 367 33.78 -18.18 -11.15
CA ALA A 367 35.10 -18.29 -11.76
C ALA A 367 35.45 -16.98 -12.52
N PRO A 368 36.70 -16.49 -12.45
CA PRO A 368 37.10 -15.31 -13.20
C PRO A 368 36.82 -15.48 -14.70
N ASN A 369 36.09 -14.54 -15.28
CA ASN A 369 35.77 -14.50 -16.70
C ASN A 369 36.75 -13.56 -17.42
N PRO A 370 37.51 -14.03 -18.43
CA PRO A 370 38.40 -13.18 -19.22
C PRO A 370 37.70 -11.98 -19.89
N ASP A 371 36.41 -12.11 -20.21
CA ASP A 371 35.61 -11.06 -20.86
C ASP A 371 35.00 -10.05 -19.87
N ASP A 372 35.10 -10.30 -18.55
CA ASP A 372 34.73 -9.38 -17.48
C ASP A 372 35.85 -9.31 -16.44
N PRO A 373 36.84 -8.41 -16.62
CA PRO A 373 38.03 -8.32 -15.76
C PRO A 373 37.75 -8.05 -14.28
N GLY A 374 36.52 -7.64 -13.91
CA GLY A 374 36.10 -7.45 -12.53
C GLY A 374 35.24 -8.59 -11.97
N SER A 375 35.11 -9.71 -12.70
CA SER A 375 34.42 -10.91 -12.22
C SER A 375 35.37 -11.83 -11.46
N GLY A 376 34.82 -12.64 -10.55
CA GLY A 376 35.57 -13.59 -9.73
C GLY A 376 36.55 -12.93 -8.76
N CYS A 377 36.44 -11.62 -8.49
CA CYS A 377 37.27 -10.88 -7.54
C CYS A 377 37.28 -11.52 -6.14
N TYR A 378 36.21 -12.22 -5.78
CA TYR A 378 36.03 -12.87 -4.49
C TYR A 378 35.90 -14.39 -4.60
N HIS A 379 36.33 -14.99 -5.72
CA HIS A 379 36.24 -16.44 -5.95
C HIS A 379 36.88 -17.28 -4.82
N LYS A 380 37.98 -16.79 -4.25
CA LYS A 380 38.81 -17.50 -3.25
C LYS A 380 38.54 -17.11 -1.80
N VAL A 381 37.54 -16.28 -1.51
CA VAL A 381 37.25 -15.86 -0.12
C VAL A 381 36.92 -17.05 0.78
N CYS A 382 37.32 -16.95 2.05
CA CYS A 382 37.12 -18.01 3.05
C CYS A 382 35.70 -18.02 3.62
N ALA A 383 35.00 -16.88 3.60
CA ALA A 383 33.61 -16.76 4.00
C ALA A 383 32.87 -15.66 3.22
N VAL A 384 31.54 -15.81 3.14
CA VAL A 384 30.62 -14.84 2.55
C VAL A 384 29.71 -14.29 3.65
N VAL A 385 29.63 -12.97 3.74
CA VAL A 385 28.80 -12.26 4.72
C VAL A 385 27.66 -11.56 4.01
N PHE A 386 26.43 -11.89 4.36
CA PHE A 386 25.25 -11.12 4.00
C PHE A 386 24.92 -10.13 5.11
N SER A 387 24.89 -8.84 4.83
CA SER A 387 24.51 -7.81 5.80
C SER A 387 23.13 -7.22 5.47
N PHE A 388 22.16 -7.50 6.33
CA PHE A 388 20.78 -7.01 6.22
C PHE A 388 20.45 -5.95 7.28
N ARG A 389 21.46 -5.35 7.89
CA ARG A 389 21.32 -4.31 8.91
C ARG A 389 20.43 -3.14 8.48
N ASP A 390 20.59 -2.70 7.23
CA ASP A 390 19.86 -1.55 6.69
C ASP A 390 18.65 -1.98 5.86
N VAL A 391 18.27 -3.26 5.89
CA VAL A 391 17.07 -3.77 5.21
C VAL A 391 15.86 -3.53 6.10
N PHE A 392 14.89 -2.79 5.57
CA PHE A 392 13.62 -2.58 6.26
C PHE A 392 12.68 -3.79 6.09
N SER A 393 12.58 -4.35 4.88
CA SER A 393 11.73 -5.51 4.62
C SER A 393 12.14 -6.34 3.41
N PHE A 394 11.92 -7.66 3.49
CA PHE A 394 11.86 -8.56 2.34
C PHE A 394 10.40 -8.93 2.03
N ASN A 395 9.99 -8.83 0.76
CA ASN A 395 8.76 -9.52 0.34
C ASN A 395 9.02 -11.03 0.20
N ALA A 396 7.95 -11.82 0.05
CA ALA A 396 8.06 -13.28 -0.03
C ALA A 396 8.97 -13.78 -1.16
N VAL A 397 8.99 -13.08 -2.30
CA VAL A 397 9.85 -13.43 -3.45
C VAL A 397 11.32 -13.15 -3.15
N ALA A 398 11.65 -11.94 -2.70
CA ALA A 398 13.01 -11.57 -2.36
C ALA A 398 13.59 -12.49 -1.28
N ARG A 399 12.80 -12.77 -0.23
CA ARG A 399 13.19 -13.72 0.83
C ARG A 399 13.53 -15.09 0.25
N ARG A 400 12.68 -15.63 -0.63
CA ARG A 400 12.90 -16.94 -1.24
C ARG A 400 14.16 -16.98 -2.12
N VAL A 401 14.37 -15.95 -2.93
CA VAL A 401 15.56 -15.84 -3.80
C VAL A 401 16.84 -15.77 -2.95
N ILE A 402 16.86 -14.93 -1.91
CA ILE A 402 18.03 -14.79 -1.02
C ILE A 402 18.29 -16.08 -0.23
N GLN A 403 17.25 -16.75 0.25
CA GLN A 403 17.38 -18.05 0.91
C GLN A 403 17.99 -19.10 -0.03
N GLU A 404 17.53 -19.15 -1.28
CA GLU A 404 18.10 -20.02 -2.31
C GLU A 404 19.57 -19.70 -2.60
N ASP A 405 19.94 -18.41 -2.71
CA ASP A 405 21.32 -17.97 -2.89
C ASP A 405 22.22 -18.45 -1.74
N ILE A 406 21.76 -18.32 -0.49
CA ILE A 406 22.47 -18.84 0.69
C ILE A 406 22.64 -20.36 0.61
N TYR A 407 21.57 -21.10 0.29
CA TYR A 407 21.64 -22.56 0.20
C TYR A 407 22.62 -23.03 -0.88
N ARG A 408 22.70 -22.35 -2.03
CA ARG A 408 23.67 -22.66 -3.09
C ARG A 408 25.11 -22.46 -2.63
N LEU A 409 25.40 -21.37 -1.92
CA LEU A 409 26.73 -21.11 -1.37
C LEU A 409 27.15 -22.18 -0.34
N LEU A 410 26.21 -22.66 0.47
CA LEU A 410 26.47 -23.74 1.43
C LEU A 410 26.79 -25.07 0.72
N VAL A 411 26.10 -25.38 -0.39
CA VAL A 411 26.40 -26.56 -1.22
C VAL A 411 27.78 -26.45 -1.86
N GLU A 412 28.21 -25.26 -2.26
CA GLU A 412 29.57 -24.96 -2.72
C GLU A 412 30.62 -24.95 -1.59
N THR A 413 30.24 -25.37 -0.38
CA THR A 413 31.07 -25.53 0.81
C THR A 413 31.63 -24.24 1.42
N LYS A 414 31.15 -23.07 0.99
CA LYS A 414 31.51 -21.76 1.58
C LYS A 414 30.90 -21.61 2.98
N SER A 415 31.65 -20.99 3.90
CA SER A 415 31.09 -20.54 5.18
C SER A 415 30.27 -19.28 4.95
N VAL A 416 29.03 -19.26 5.42
CA VAL A 416 28.09 -18.15 5.23
C VAL A 416 27.69 -17.56 6.57
N VAL A 417 27.80 -16.24 6.70
CA VAL A 417 27.34 -15.50 7.87
C VAL A 417 26.28 -14.50 7.44
N VAL A 418 25.16 -14.46 8.15
CA VAL A 418 24.06 -13.53 7.91
C VAL A 418 23.93 -12.60 9.11
N ILE A 419 24.11 -11.30 8.89
CA ILE A 419 23.86 -10.25 9.89
C ILE A 419 22.41 -9.78 9.70
N ASP A 420 21.51 -10.24 10.57
CA ASP A 420 20.07 -9.96 10.51
C ASP A 420 19.53 -9.55 11.90
N PRO A 421 19.75 -8.28 12.30
CA PRO A 421 19.32 -7.80 13.62
C PRO A 421 17.81 -7.90 13.81
N THR A 422 17.03 -7.74 12.74
CA THR A 422 15.57 -7.60 12.73
C THR A 422 14.82 -8.87 12.32
N ASP A 423 15.51 -9.99 12.11
CA ASP A 423 14.94 -11.28 11.68
C ASP A 423 14.10 -11.18 10.38
N VAL A 424 14.54 -10.35 9.42
CA VAL A 424 13.83 -10.15 8.16
C VAL A 424 13.93 -11.36 7.23
N LEU A 425 15.04 -12.11 7.28
CA LEU A 425 15.32 -13.25 6.40
C LEU A 425 14.46 -14.48 6.75
N ARG A 426 14.16 -14.72 8.04
CA ARG A 426 13.37 -15.86 8.51
C ARG A 426 13.80 -17.21 7.90
N ILE A 427 15.10 -17.50 7.95
CA ILE A 427 15.67 -18.76 7.47
C ILE A 427 15.77 -19.76 8.62
N ASP A 428 15.53 -21.03 8.32
CA ASP A 428 15.70 -22.14 9.25
C ASP A 428 17.19 -22.54 9.34
N GLN A 429 17.80 -22.33 10.50
CA GLN A 429 19.21 -22.68 10.74
C GLN A 429 19.42 -24.20 10.80
N ASP A 430 18.43 -24.97 11.23
CA ASP A 430 18.57 -26.41 11.45
C ASP A 430 18.78 -27.18 10.13
N ARG A 431 18.29 -26.61 9.02
CA ARG A 431 18.51 -27.12 7.66
C ARG A 431 19.89 -26.82 7.08
N ALA A 432 20.65 -25.89 7.65
CA ALA A 432 21.83 -25.32 7.03
C ALA A 432 23.18 -25.84 7.57
N GLY A 433 23.15 -26.57 8.70
CA GLY A 433 24.34 -27.15 9.33
C GLY A 433 25.31 -26.12 9.91
N GLU A 434 26.51 -26.56 10.33
CA GLU A 434 27.51 -25.73 11.04
C GLU A 434 28.10 -24.58 10.20
N LYS A 435 27.89 -24.58 8.87
CA LYS A 435 28.46 -23.60 7.94
C LYS A 435 27.62 -22.34 7.74
N LEU A 436 26.39 -22.30 8.26
CA LEU A 436 25.55 -21.11 8.30
C LEU A 436 25.48 -20.57 9.73
N ARG A 437 25.74 -19.27 9.89
CA ARG A 437 25.51 -18.57 11.16
C ARG A 437 24.69 -17.31 10.94
N ILE A 438 23.58 -17.17 11.65
CA ILE A 438 22.85 -15.89 11.74
C ILE A 438 23.26 -15.20 13.03
N VAL A 439 23.61 -13.94 12.93
CA VAL A 439 24.09 -13.09 14.02
C VAL A 439 23.36 -11.75 14.01
N LYS A 440 23.39 -11.05 15.14
CA LYS A 440 22.75 -9.74 15.30
C LYS A 440 23.69 -8.58 15.04
N THR A 441 25.01 -8.82 15.12
CA THR A 441 26.01 -7.76 15.04
C THR A 441 27.19 -8.12 14.13
N GLU A 442 27.87 -7.11 13.62
CA GLU A 442 29.14 -7.27 12.89
C GLU A 442 30.25 -7.85 13.78
N THR A 443 30.21 -7.62 15.09
CA THR A 443 31.16 -8.21 16.04
C THR A 443 30.98 -9.72 16.14
N GLU A 444 29.76 -10.20 16.34
CA GLU A 444 29.46 -11.64 16.34
C GLU A 444 29.83 -12.30 15.01
N ALA A 445 29.60 -11.62 13.88
CA ALA A 445 30.03 -12.10 12.57
C ALA A 445 31.55 -12.30 12.50
N ARG A 446 32.31 -11.30 12.97
CA ARG A 446 33.78 -11.35 12.98
C ARG A 446 34.32 -12.42 13.91
N GLU A 447 33.76 -12.55 15.11
CA GLU A 447 34.18 -13.56 16.07
C GLU A 447 33.92 -14.98 15.56
N PHE A 448 32.79 -15.20 14.86
CA PHE A 448 32.49 -16.49 14.25
C PHE A 448 33.48 -16.86 13.13
N ILE A 449 33.89 -15.90 12.30
CA ILE A 449 34.78 -16.19 11.16
C ILE A 449 36.26 -16.21 11.58
N GLY A 450 36.68 -15.31 12.47
CA GLY A 450 38.08 -15.02 12.77
C GLY A 450 38.55 -15.32 14.19
N GLY A 451 37.68 -15.81 15.07
CA GLY A 451 37.98 -16.09 16.47
C GLY A 451 37.79 -14.88 17.39
N THR A 452 37.92 -15.11 18.70
CA THR A 452 37.58 -14.11 19.73
C THR A 452 38.46 -12.85 19.64
N GLY A 453 37.84 -11.67 19.59
CA GLY A 453 38.55 -10.38 19.54
C GLY A 453 39.16 -10.03 18.17
N CYS A 454 38.75 -10.73 17.12
CA CYS A 454 39.17 -10.47 15.74
C CYS A 454 38.73 -9.09 15.23
N GLN A 455 39.59 -8.43 14.44
CA GLN A 455 39.32 -7.17 13.75
C GLN A 455 39.25 -7.37 12.22
N THR A 456 38.71 -6.38 11.52
CA THR A 456 38.63 -6.40 10.05
C THR A 456 39.20 -5.13 9.45
N ILE A 457 39.97 -5.28 8.37
CA ILE A 457 40.44 -4.16 7.55
C ILE A 457 39.64 -4.20 6.25
N VAL A 458 38.84 -3.16 6.00
CA VAL A 458 38.08 -3.03 4.75
C VAL A 458 39.06 -2.57 3.66
N LYS A 459 39.14 -3.32 2.56
CA LYS A 459 39.76 -2.80 1.34
C LYS A 459 38.83 -1.71 0.82
N THR A 460 39.20 -0.46 1.09
CA THR A 460 38.59 0.68 0.40
C THR A 460 39.19 0.68 -1.00
N ASP A 461 38.37 0.44 -2.02
CA ASP A 461 38.79 0.71 -3.38
C ASP A 461 39.11 2.21 -3.44
N ASN A 462 40.40 2.53 -3.60
CA ASN A 462 40.85 3.89 -3.90
C ASN A 462 40.34 4.25 -5.31
N TRP A 463 39.14 4.82 -5.36
CA TRP A 463 38.65 5.58 -6.51
C TRP A 463 38.75 7.06 -6.19
#